data_AF-A0A085LEZ8-F1
#
_entry.id   AF-A0A085LEZ8-F1
#
_cell.length_a   1.000
_cell.length_b   1.000
_cell.length_c   1.000
_cell.angle_alpha   90.00
_cell.angle_beta   90.00
_cell.angle_gamma   90.00
#
_symmetry.space_group_name_H-M   'P 1'
#
loop_
_entity.id
_entity.type
_entity.pdbx_description
1 polymer ?
#
loop_
_entity_poly.entity_id
_entity_poly.type
_entity_poly.pdbx_seq_one_letter_code
_entity_poly.pdbx_strand_id
1 'polypeptide(L)'
;AAGVPYHPARAAVHARGDRAGAPSAVRYRFRSDGRGPLRVPHEHPGLRDLSLHAEVRAHEEVDASSGLVRWLTARWSAYGARAGRLWRFPVVHEPWTLRRGTLDVLDTDLLDRLGLPPADSPLVHVAAPVHARFAVPRPVR
;
A
#
# COMPACT_ATOMS: atom_id res chain seq x y z
N ALA A 1 -18.21 4.12 -8.93
CA ALA A 1 -16.97 3.57 -8.31
C ALA A 1 -17.33 2.61 -7.18
N ALA A 2 -17.09 1.31 -7.35
CA ALA A 2 -17.14 0.39 -6.22
C ALA A 2 -15.79 0.54 -5.50
N GLY A 3 -15.82 1.12 -4.30
CA GLY A 3 -14.62 1.52 -3.58
C GLY A 3 -13.78 0.33 -3.19
N VAL A 4 -12.48 0.48 -3.32
CA VAL A 4 -11.52 -0.36 -2.62
C VAL A 4 -11.53 0.10 -1.14
N PRO A 5 -11.58 -0.79 -0.14
CA PRO A 5 -11.93 -0.55 1.26
C PRO A 5 -10.71 -0.05 2.03
N TYR A 6 -10.02 0.90 1.43
CA TYR A 6 -9.00 1.63 2.14
C TYR A 6 -9.69 2.74 2.92
N HIS A 7 -9.18 2.97 4.13
CA HIS A 7 -9.46 4.20 4.85
C HIS A 7 -9.14 5.37 3.92
N PRO A 8 -10.06 6.35 3.76
CA PRO A 8 -9.74 7.51 2.95
C PRO A 8 -8.50 8.15 3.54
N ALA A 9 -7.53 8.41 2.68
CA ALA A 9 -6.25 8.96 3.07
C ALA A 9 -5.73 9.85 1.96
N ARG A 10 -5.01 10.90 2.34
CA ARG A 10 -4.20 11.70 1.42
C ARG A 10 -2.79 11.18 1.48
N ALA A 11 -2.24 10.88 0.31
CA ALA A 11 -0.88 10.43 0.14
C ALA A 11 -0.11 11.46 -0.69
N ALA A 12 1.09 11.80 -0.25
CA ALA A 12 2.10 12.46 -1.06
C ALA A 12 3.31 11.52 -1.14
N VAL A 13 3.74 11.22 -2.37
CA VAL A 13 4.89 10.36 -2.64
C VAL A 13 5.88 11.16 -3.46
N HIS A 14 7.07 11.37 -2.90
CA HIS A 14 8.15 12.07 -3.57
C HIS A 14 9.30 11.10 -3.79
N ALA A 15 9.48 10.74 -5.05
CA ALA A 15 10.58 9.92 -5.51
C ALA A 15 11.76 10.81 -5.92
N ARG A 16 12.96 10.52 -5.41
CA ARG A 16 14.22 11.08 -5.89
C ARG A 16 15.01 9.98 -6.59
N GLY A 17 15.44 10.24 -7.82
CA GLY A 17 16.14 9.27 -8.64
C GLY A 17 16.28 9.75 -10.08
N ASP A 18 16.89 8.92 -10.92
CA ASP A 18 17.09 9.25 -12.33
C ASP A 18 15.75 9.25 -13.09
N ARG A 19 15.56 10.16 -14.05
CA ARG A 19 14.25 10.39 -14.70
C ARG A 19 13.73 9.19 -15.51
N ALA A 20 14.61 8.24 -15.81
CA ALA A 20 14.30 7.02 -16.57
C ALA A 20 14.44 5.73 -15.74
N GLY A 21 14.80 5.83 -14.44
CA GLY A 21 15.12 4.68 -13.59
C GLY A 21 14.27 4.59 -12.31
N ALA A 22 14.33 3.44 -11.64
CA ALA A 22 13.69 3.26 -10.35
C ALA A 22 14.28 4.24 -9.30
N PRO A 23 13.47 4.82 -8.41
CA PRO A 23 13.94 5.83 -7.47
C PRO A 23 14.98 5.27 -6.51
N SER A 24 16.00 6.06 -6.18
CA SER A 24 17.03 5.71 -5.19
C SER A 24 16.61 6.06 -3.76
N ALA A 25 15.69 7.03 -3.61
CA ALA A 25 15.03 7.32 -2.35
C ALA A 25 13.57 7.70 -2.58
N VAL A 26 12.69 7.30 -1.66
CA VAL A 26 11.28 7.65 -1.70
C VAL A 26 10.83 8.15 -0.35
N ARG A 27 10.18 9.32 -0.35
CA ARG A 27 9.52 9.90 0.80
C ARG A 27 8.02 9.70 0.66
N TYR A 28 7.43 9.09 1.68
CA TYR A 28 6.01 8.87 1.80
C TYR A 28 5.43 9.72 2.90
N ARG A 29 4.31 10.39 2.62
CA ARG A 29 3.48 11.04 3.63
C ARG A 29 2.05 10.63 3.42
N PHE A 30 1.48 10.00 4.43
CA PHE A 30 0.07 9.64 4.48
C PHE A 30 -0.59 10.37 5.64
N ARG A 31 -1.82 10.85 5.42
CA ARG A 31 -2.72 11.25 6.49
C ARG A 31 -4.09 10.64 6.25
N SER A 32 -4.69 10.05 7.27
CA SER A 32 -6.09 9.65 7.20
C SER A 32 -6.95 10.87 6.92
N ASP A 33 -7.87 10.74 5.99
CA ASP A 33 -8.91 11.72 5.75
C ASP A 33 -10.19 11.14 6.36
N GLY A 34 -10.69 11.73 7.44
CA GLY A 34 -11.90 11.24 8.13
C GLY A 34 -13.18 11.34 7.28
N ARG A 35 -13.10 11.90 6.06
CA ARG A 35 -14.23 12.07 5.15
C ARG A 35 -13.83 11.74 3.71
N GLY A 36 -13.95 10.47 3.34
CA GLY A 36 -13.99 10.04 1.95
C GLY A 36 -15.42 10.04 1.39
N PRO A 37 -15.59 10.02 0.05
CA PRO A 37 -16.91 9.89 -0.58
C PRO A 37 -17.58 8.52 -0.32
N LEU A 38 -16.90 7.60 0.36
CA LEU A 38 -17.35 6.26 0.67
C LEU A 38 -17.17 5.98 2.15
N ARG A 39 -18.25 5.56 2.82
CA ARG A 39 -18.22 5.15 4.22
C ARG A 39 -17.58 3.76 4.32
N VAL A 40 -16.50 3.64 5.06
CA VAL A 40 -15.88 2.35 5.39
C VAL A 40 -16.66 1.75 6.56
N PRO A 41 -17.39 0.62 6.39
CA PRO A 41 -18.29 0.09 7.43
C PRO A 41 -17.55 -0.40 8.69
N HIS A 42 -16.27 -0.74 8.56
CA HIS A 42 -15.42 -1.31 9.61
C HIS A 42 -14.17 -0.46 9.81
N GLU A 43 -14.36 0.81 10.16
CA GLU A 43 -13.24 1.66 10.53
C GLU A 43 -12.76 1.36 11.94
N HIS A 44 -11.49 0.97 12.05
CA HIS A 44 -10.83 0.87 13.35
C HIS A 44 -10.58 2.29 13.88
N PRO A 45 -11.01 2.63 15.12
CA PRO A 45 -10.85 3.98 15.67
C PRO A 45 -9.40 4.50 15.64
N GLY A 46 -8.42 3.61 15.82
CA GLY A 46 -6.99 3.94 15.74
C GLY A 46 -6.49 4.41 14.36
N LEU A 47 -7.31 4.29 13.30
CA LEU A 47 -6.97 4.77 11.95
C LEU A 47 -7.46 6.20 11.68
N ARG A 48 -8.18 6.82 12.63
CA ARG A 48 -8.62 8.21 12.57
C ARG A 48 -7.48 9.15 12.95
N ASP A 49 -7.41 10.29 12.29
CA ASP A 49 -6.39 11.32 12.49
C ASP A 49 -4.95 10.75 12.55
N LEU A 50 -4.70 9.71 11.76
CA LEU A 50 -3.44 9.03 11.61
C LEU A 50 -2.53 9.82 10.66
N SER A 51 -1.26 9.94 11.01
CA SER A 51 -0.20 10.31 10.09
C SER A 51 0.87 9.24 10.00
N LEU A 52 1.43 9.07 8.81
CA LEU A 52 2.63 8.27 8.56
C LEU A 52 3.56 9.07 7.68
N HIS A 53 4.78 9.29 8.15
CA HIS A 53 5.90 9.76 7.34
C HIS A 53 6.97 8.67 7.29
N ALA A 54 7.44 8.34 6.10
CA ALA A 54 8.52 7.38 5.93
C ALA A 54 9.50 7.84 4.86
N GLU A 55 10.78 7.60 5.10
CA GLU A 55 11.84 7.79 4.11
C GLU A 55 12.55 6.47 3.92
N VAL A 56 12.57 6.00 2.67
CA VAL A 56 13.21 4.73 2.29
C VAL A 56 14.26 4.97 1.24
N ARG A 57 15.35 4.21 1.33
CA ARG A 57 16.40 4.14 0.32
C ARG A 57 16.29 2.83 -0.42
N ALA A 58 16.34 2.86 -1.75
CA ALA A 58 16.30 1.68 -2.59
C ALA A 58 17.71 1.23 -2.98
N HIS A 59 17.91 -0.08 -2.99
CA HIS A 59 19.18 -0.75 -3.27
C HIS A 59 19.09 -1.57 -4.55
N GLU A 60 19.54 -2.81 -4.59
CA GLU A 60 19.47 -3.67 -5.76
C GLU A 60 18.04 -4.09 -6.11
N GLU A 61 17.80 -4.38 -7.40
CA GLU A 61 16.59 -5.07 -7.85
C GLU A 61 16.57 -6.49 -7.30
N VAL A 62 15.37 -6.97 -6.98
CA VAL A 62 15.13 -8.34 -6.55
C VAL A 62 14.20 -9.06 -7.50
N ASP A 63 14.49 -10.34 -7.71
CA ASP A 63 13.64 -11.22 -8.49
C ASP A 63 12.27 -11.39 -7.81
N ALA A 64 11.22 -10.89 -8.47
CA ALA A 64 9.85 -11.01 -8.04
C ALA A 64 9.14 -12.28 -8.51
N SER A 65 9.86 -13.21 -9.17
CA SER A 65 9.29 -14.43 -9.73
C SER A 65 9.08 -15.55 -8.71
N SER A 66 9.68 -15.47 -7.52
CA SER A 66 9.63 -16.55 -6.52
C SER A 66 9.67 -16.07 -5.07
N GLY A 67 9.46 -17.01 -4.14
CA GLY A 67 9.64 -16.80 -2.69
C GLY A 67 8.80 -15.68 -2.08
N LEU A 68 9.39 -14.99 -1.09
CA LEU A 68 8.77 -13.90 -0.35
C LEU A 68 8.37 -12.73 -1.27
N VAL A 69 9.20 -12.39 -2.25
CA VAL A 69 8.96 -11.25 -3.14
C VAL A 69 7.74 -11.50 -4.03
N ARG A 70 7.60 -12.72 -4.58
CA ARG A 70 6.36 -13.13 -5.27
C ARG A 70 5.17 -13.11 -4.33
N TRP A 71 5.32 -13.59 -3.10
CA TRP A 71 4.23 -13.58 -2.12
C TRP A 71 3.74 -12.16 -1.80
N LEU A 72 4.65 -11.20 -1.64
CA LEU A 72 4.32 -9.78 -1.40
C LEU A 72 3.56 -9.13 -2.57
N THR A 73 3.80 -9.58 -3.79
CA THR A 73 3.27 -8.96 -5.02
C THR A 73 2.12 -9.72 -5.68
N ALA A 74 1.83 -10.96 -5.28
CA ALA A 74 0.81 -11.81 -5.88
C ALA A 74 -0.63 -11.40 -5.50
N ARG A 75 -1.04 -10.18 -5.85
CA ARG A 75 -2.38 -9.64 -5.59
C ARG A 75 -3.22 -9.58 -6.86
N TRP A 76 -3.99 -10.65 -7.09
CA TRP A 76 -4.86 -10.80 -8.27
C TRP A 76 -6.27 -10.25 -8.09
N SER A 77 -6.58 -9.71 -6.91
CA SER A 77 -7.89 -9.16 -6.61
C SER A 77 -7.82 -8.10 -5.53
N ALA A 78 -8.57 -7.03 -5.71
CA ALA A 78 -8.99 -6.17 -4.62
C ALA A 78 -10.36 -6.64 -4.12
N TYR A 79 -10.66 -6.38 -2.85
CA TYR A 79 -11.96 -6.68 -2.24
C TYR A 79 -12.52 -5.41 -1.66
N GLY A 80 -13.83 -5.20 -1.59
CA GLY A 80 -14.44 -4.04 -0.94
C GLY A 80 -15.89 -4.27 -0.51
N ALA A 81 -16.33 -3.62 0.56
CA ALA A 81 -17.70 -3.77 1.08
C ALA A 81 -18.63 -2.68 0.53
N ARG A 82 -19.77 -3.07 -0.05
CA ARG A 82 -20.79 -2.13 -0.55
C ARG A 82 -22.17 -2.77 -0.52
N ALA A 83 -23.17 -2.00 -0.08
CA ALA A 83 -24.58 -2.43 0.01
C ALA A 83 -24.74 -3.75 0.80
N GLY A 84 -24.07 -3.86 1.95
CA GLY A 84 -24.12 -5.04 2.83
C GLY A 84 -23.44 -6.30 2.27
N ARG A 85 -22.69 -6.19 1.17
CA ARG A 85 -22.03 -7.32 0.50
C ARG A 85 -20.54 -7.08 0.31
N LEU A 86 -19.76 -8.16 0.34
CA LEU A 86 -18.36 -8.14 -0.07
C LEU A 86 -18.27 -8.31 -1.59
N TRP A 87 -17.49 -7.45 -2.23
CA TRP A 87 -17.25 -7.44 -3.66
C TRP A 87 -15.78 -7.74 -3.93
N ARG A 88 -15.52 -8.57 -4.95
CA ARG A 88 -14.20 -8.85 -5.49
C ARG A 88 -14.02 -8.14 -6.82
N PHE A 89 -12.87 -7.52 -7.00
CA PHE A 89 -12.42 -6.83 -8.19
C PHE A 89 -11.20 -7.57 -8.72
N PRO A 90 -11.32 -8.36 -9.80
CA PRO A 90 -10.14 -8.97 -10.41
C PRO A 90 -9.15 -7.87 -10.84
N VAL A 91 -7.87 -8.07 -10.51
CA VAL A 91 -6.78 -7.14 -10.83
C VAL A 91 -5.79 -7.87 -11.72
N VAL A 92 -5.38 -7.20 -12.79
CA VAL A 92 -4.22 -7.60 -13.60
C VAL A 92 -3.24 -6.43 -13.61
N HIS A 93 -1.98 -6.72 -13.33
CA HIS A 93 -0.88 -5.78 -13.44
C HIS A 93 0.29 -6.47 -14.16
N GLU A 94 1.18 -5.68 -14.76
CA GLU A 94 2.47 -6.16 -15.24
C GLU A 94 3.34 -6.66 -14.06
N PRO A 95 4.38 -7.48 -14.30
CA PRO A 95 5.31 -7.88 -13.24
C PRO A 95 5.87 -6.66 -12.49
N TRP A 96 6.01 -6.78 -11.17
CA TRP A 96 6.53 -5.69 -10.37
C TRP A 96 8.06 -5.64 -10.48
N THR A 97 8.60 -4.50 -10.92
CA THR A 97 10.01 -4.18 -10.70
C THR A 97 10.19 -3.75 -9.24
N LEU A 98 10.81 -4.61 -8.45
CA LEU A 98 11.03 -4.39 -7.02
C LEU A 98 12.50 -4.25 -6.69
N ARG A 99 12.83 -3.31 -5.81
CA ARG A 99 14.17 -3.15 -5.23
C ARG A 99 14.11 -3.42 -3.74
N ARG A 100 15.13 -4.07 -3.17
CA ARG A 100 15.31 -4.05 -1.72
C ARG A 100 15.52 -2.63 -1.23
N GLY A 101 15.24 -2.38 0.04
CA GLY A 101 15.44 -1.07 0.61
C GLY A 101 15.84 -1.09 2.08
N THR A 102 16.18 0.09 2.59
CA THR A 102 16.31 0.36 4.01
C THR A 102 15.32 1.46 4.39
N LEU A 103 14.86 1.41 5.63
CA LEU A 103 14.02 2.44 6.25
C LEU A 103 14.93 3.41 6.98
N ASP A 104 14.99 4.65 6.50
CA ASP A 104 15.81 5.70 7.12
C ASP A 104 15.01 6.48 8.18
N VAL A 105 13.72 6.71 7.90
CA VAL A 105 12.80 7.40 8.81
C VAL A 105 11.47 6.67 8.80
N LEU A 106 10.90 6.47 9.99
CA LEU A 106 9.51 6.13 10.20
C LEU A 106 8.96 6.94 11.37
N ASP A 107 8.01 7.80 11.07
CA ASP A 107 7.30 8.63 12.05
C ASP A 107 5.80 8.33 11.92
N THR A 108 5.31 7.52 12.86
CA THR A 108 3.92 7.11 12.98
C THR A 108 3.68 6.47 14.35
N ASP A 109 2.47 6.61 14.88
CA ASP A 109 1.95 5.90 16.06
C ASP A 109 0.99 4.77 15.67
N LEU A 110 0.97 4.36 14.39
CA LEU A 110 0.03 3.40 13.83
C LEU A 110 0.01 2.08 14.60
N LEU A 111 1.17 1.49 14.87
CA LEU A 111 1.24 0.18 15.54
C LEU A 111 0.69 0.27 16.96
N ASP A 112 1.06 1.32 17.70
CA ASP A 112 0.57 1.58 19.06
C ASP A 112 -0.95 1.77 19.09
N ARG A 113 -1.50 2.56 18.16
CA ARG A 113 -2.96 2.78 18.02
C ARG A 113 -3.73 1.52 17.67
N LEU A 114 -3.06 0.52 17.09
CA LEU A 114 -3.63 -0.78 16.77
C LEU A 114 -3.32 -1.85 17.84
N GLY A 115 -2.59 -1.50 18.90
CA GLY A 115 -2.14 -2.45 19.92
C GLY A 115 -1.19 -3.53 19.37
N LEU A 116 -0.45 -3.21 18.30
CA LEU A 116 0.52 -4.10 17.68
C LEU A 116 1.91 -3.85 18.24
N PRO A 117 2.72 -4.91 18.43
CA PRO A 117 4.09 -4.74 18.89
C PRO A 117 4.95 -4.02 17.84
N PRO A 118 6.02 -3.32 18.24
CA PRO A 118 6.99 -2.78 17.30
C PRO A 118 7.64 -3.91 16.49
N ALA A 119 8.03 -3.61 15.25
CA ALA A 119 8.72 -4.58 14.40
C ALA A 119 10.24 -4.55 14.69
N ASP A 120 10.82 -5.71 15.01
CA ASP A 120 12.25 -5.83 15.34
C ASP A 120 13.19 -5.57 14.15
N SER A 121 12.73 -5.81 12.93
CA SER A 121 13.50 -5.56 11.70
C SER A 121 12.57 -5.23 10.54
N PRO A 122 12.67 -4.02 9.94
CA PRO A 122 11.78 -3.62 8.87
C PRO A 122 12.11 -4.36 7.57
N LEU A 123 11.12 -5.05 7.01
CA LEU A 123 11.19 -5.59 5.65
C LEU A 123 10.79 -4.49 4.66
N VAL A 124 11.75 -3.97 3.90
CA VAL A 124 11.51 -2.85 2.98
C VAL A 124 11.76 -3.26 1.53
N HIS A 125 10.77 -3.02 0.69
CA HIS A 125 10.88 -3.11 -0.76
C HIS A 125 10.31 -1.84 -1.39
N VAL A 126 10.98 -1.33 -2.41
CA VAL A 126 10.54 -0.16 -3.19
C VAL A 126 10.13 -0.63 -4.57
N ALA A 127 8.88 -0.36 -4.92
CA ALA A 127 8.35 -0.66 -6.25
C ALA A 127 8.56 0.52 -7.20
N ALA A 128 8.89 0.22 -8.46
CA ALA A 128 8.62 1.15 -9.54
C ALA A 128 7.10 1.34 -9.71
N PRO A 129 6.64 2.46 -10.33
CA PRO A 129 5.25 2.58 -10.75
C PRO A 129 4.81 1.37 -11.56
N VAL A 130 3.61 0.85 -11.29
CA VAL A 130 3.05 -0.32 -11.99
C VAL A 130 1.69 0.03 -12.57
N HIS A 131 1.46 -0.36 -13.81
CA HIS A 131 0.14 -0.21 -14.43
C HIS A 131 -0.78 -1.38 -14.02
N ALA A 132 -1.95 -1.04 -13.47
CA ALA A 132 -2.95 -2.02 -13.04
C ALA A 132 -4.30 -1.77 -13.70
N ARG A 133 -4.98 -2.85 -14.08
CA ARG A 133 -6.34 -2.86 -14.63
C ARG A 133 -7.27 -3.60 -13.68
N PHE A 134 -8.42 -2.99 -13.40
CA PHE A 134 -9.46 -3.56 -12.54
C PHE A 134 -10.65 -3.98 -13.41
N ALA A 135 -11.04 -5.24 -13.31
CA ALA A 135 -12.23 -5.74 -13.99
C ALA A 135 -13.51 -5.35 -13.26
N VAL A 136 -14.66 -5.61 -13.90
CA VAL A 136 -15.99 -5.40 -13.31
C VAL A 136 -16.09 -6.15 -11.97
N PRO A 137 -16.51 -5.48 -10.88
CA PRO A 137 -16.64 -6.11 -9.57
C PRO A 137 -17.73 -7.18 -9.57
N ARG A 138 -17.50 -8.26 -8.83
CA ARG A 138 -18.44 -9.37 -8.65
C ARG A 138 -18.66 -9.61 -7.16
N PRO A 139 -19.88 -9.94 -6.72
CA PRO A 139 -20.09 -10.32 -5.33
C PRO A 139 -19.25 -11.56 -4.99
N VAL A 140 -18.65 -11.55 -3.80
CA VAL A 140 -18.03 -12.75 -3.22
C VAL A 140 -19.15 -13.72 -2.86
N ARG A 141 -18.95 -15.00 -3.18
CA ARG A 141 -19.88 -16.08 -2.82
C ARG A 141 -19.61 -16.54 -1.39
#